data_AF-A0A955KXD1-F1
#
_entry.id   AF-A0A955KXD1-F1
#
_cell.length_a   1.000
_cell.length_b   1.000
_cell.length_c   1.000
_cell.angle_alpha   90.00
_cell.angle_beta   90.00
_cell.angle_gamma   90.00
#
_symmetry.space_group_name_H-M   'P 1'
#
loop_
_entity.id
_entity.type
_entity.pdbx_description
1 polymer ?
#
loop_
_entity_poly.entity_id
_entity_poly.type
_entity_poly.pdbx_seq_one_letter_code
_entity_poly.pdbx_strand_id
1 'polypeptide(L)'
;MPGAKPLAELLPAALDRAGVSDHQLTAASVCEAFLKVVEGHPKLKHGTIQPVSYKYRMLTVQVEGAPLAAELQMYAKRLVHTTNRILGKDAVDRIRFSIR
;
A
#
# COMPACT_ATOMS: atom_id res chain seq x y z
N MET A 1 17.19 -40.16 -10.18
CA MET A 1 16.44 -39.24 -9.30
C MET A 1 16.70 -37.82 -9.82
N PRO A 2 15.75 -37.15 -10.48
CA PRO A 2 15.99 -35.80 -10.95
C PRO A 2 15.89 -34.86 -9.75
N GLY A 3 16.99 -34.19 -9.42
CA GLY A 3 17.08 -33.23 -8.32
C GLY A 3 16.05 -32.13 -8.51
N ALA A 4 15.09 -32.07 -7.59
CA ALA A 4 14.22 -30.92 -7.46
C ALA A 4 15.12 -29.69 -7.27
N LYS A 5 15.14 -28.80 -8.26
CA LYS A 5 15.77 -27.49 -8.08
C LYS A 5 15.17 -26.88 -6.81
N PRO A 6 16.01 -26.31 -5.91
CA PRO A 6 15.50 -25.72 -4.69
C PRO A 6 14.42 -24.70 -5.05
N LEU A 7 13.30 -24.71 -4.32
CA LEU A 7 12.13 -23.85 -4.54
C LEU A 7 12.52 -22.35 -4.71
N ALA A 8 13.66 -21.97 -4.14
CA ALA A 8 14.28 -20.65 -4.24
C ALA A 8 14.71 -20.24 -5.66
N GLU A 9 15.01 -21.18 -6.56
CA GLU A 9 15.39 -20.87 -7.95
C GLU A 9 14.19 -20.76 -8.89
N LEU A 10 13.04 -21.35 -8.53
CA LEU A 10 11.84 -21.36 -9.35
C LEU A 10 11.01 -20.07 -9.21
N LEU A 11 11.11 -19.39 -8.05
CA LEU A 11 10.39 -18.15 -7.76
C LEU A 11 10.86 -16.95 -8.59
N PRO A 12 12.18 -16.65 -8.72
CA PRO A 12 12.66 -15.52 -9.52
C PRO A 12 12.34 -15.68 -11.01
N ALA A 13 12.49 -16.89 -11.56
CA ALA A 13 12.22 -17.17 -12.97
C ALA A 13 10.73 -17.13 -13.35
N ALA A 14 9.83 -17.39 -12.39
CA ALA A 14 8.39 -17.22 -12.58
C ALA A 14 7.97 -15.74 -12.52
N LEU A 15 8.65 -14.94 -11.69
CA LEU A 15 8.44 -13.49 -11.57
C LEU A 15 8.95 -12.72 -12.80
N ASP A 16 10.08 -13.13 -13.38
CA ASP A 16 10.62 -12.57 -14.63
C ASP A 16 9.69 -12.80 -15.84
N ARG A 17 9.06 -13.97 -15.93
CA ARG A 17 8.10 -14.29 -17.01
C ARG A 17 6.77 -13.57 -16.89
N ALA A 18 6.41 -13.09 -15.70
CA ALA A 18 5.19 -12.33 -15.44
C ALA A 18 5.35 -10.82 -15.73
N GLY A 19 6.53 -10.36 -16.14
CA GLY A 19 6.78 -8.93 -16.39
C GLY A 19 6.74 -8.08 -15.12
N VAL A 20 6.90 -8.68 -13.94
CA VAL A 20 7.00 -7.94 -12.68
C VAL A 20 8.45 -7.51 -12.50
N SER A 21 8.83 -6.49 -13.26
CA SER A 21 10.07 -5.77 -13.03
C SER A 21 9.98 -4.98 -11.71
N ASP A 22 11.10 -4.88 -11.00
CA ASP A 22 11.31 -4.10 -9.76
C ASP A 22 10.89 -2.60 -9.82
N HIS A 23 10.38 -2.15 -10.97
CA HIS A 23 10.11 -0.75 -11.32
C HIS A 23 8.65 -0.36 -11.56
N GLN A 24 7.66 -1.22 -11.32
CA GLN A 24 6.26 -0.80 -11.44
C GLN A 24 5.57 -0.61 -10.09
N LEU A 25 6.04 0.37 -9.33
CA LEU A 25 5.19 0.98 -8.29
C LEU A 25 4.11 1.80 -9.00
N THR A 26 2.93 1.21 -9.14
CA THR A 26 1.77 1.91 -9.69
C THR A 26 0.96 2.55 -8.56
N ALA A 27 0.15 3.56 -8.90
CA ALA A 27 -0.83 4.10 -7.96
C ALA A 27 -1.72 3.00 -7.37
N ALA A 28 -2.10 1.99 -8.18
CA ALA A 28 -2.89 0.85 -7.73
C ALA A 28 -2.19 0.05 -6.62
N SER A 29 -0.90 -0.27 -6.80
CA SER A 29 -0.12 -1.01 -5.79
C SER A 29 -0.01 -0.25 -4.47
N VAL A 30 0.20 1.08 -4.53
CA VAL A 30 0.26 1.93 -3.35
C VAL A 30 -1.09 1.99 -2.63
N CYS A 31 -2.17 2.13 -3.39
CA CYS A 31 -3.53 2.14 -2.87
C CYS A 31 -3.91 0.80 -2.22
N GLU A 32 -3.58 -0.32 -2.86
CA GLU A 32 -3.85 -1.66 -2.31
C GLU A 32 -3.07 -1.89 -1.01
N ALA A 33 -1.79 -1.53 -0.97
CA ALA A 33 -0.99 -1.61 0.24
C ALA A 33 -1.58 -0.76 1.37
N PHE A 34 -1.98 0.48 1.07
CA PHE A 34 -2.64 1.34 2.05
C PHE A 34 -3.94 0.73 2.56
N LEU A 35 -4.81 0.22 1.67
CA LEU A 35 -6.07 -0.43 2.03
C LEU A 35 -5.85 -1.60 2.99
N LYS A 36 -4.84 -2.45 2.76
CA LYS A 36 -4.47 -3.53 3.69
C LYS A 36 -4.05 -3.01 5.07
N VAL A 37 -3.36 -1.87 5.14
CA VAL A 37 -3.01 -1.25 6.43
C VAL A 37 -4.25 -0.80 7.20
N VAL A 38 -5.22 -0.20 6.51
CA VAL A 38 -6.43 0.31 7.16
C VAL A 38 -7.45 -0.80 7.46
N GLU A 39 -7.54 -1.86 6.66
CA GLU A 39 -8.35 -3.06 6.96
C GLU A 39 -7.91 -3.73 8.26
N GLY A 40 -6.61 -3.73 8.57
CA GLY A 40 -6.08 -4.25 9.84
C GLY A 40 -6.27 -3.31 11.04
N HIS A 41 -6.84 -2.12 10.86
CA HIS A 41 -7.00 -1.14 11.94
C HIS A 41 -8.32 -1.37 12.68
N PRO A 42 -8.31 -1.66 14.00
CA PRO A 42 -9.48 -2.14 14.74
C PRO A 42 -10.66 -1.15 14.83
N LYS A 43 -10.45 0.10 14.44
CA LYS A 43 -11.46 1.17 14.47
C LYS A 43 -11.95 1.61 13.09
N LEU A 44 -11.35 1.11 12.01
CA LEU A 44 -11.71 1.49 10.66
C LEU A 44 -12.68 0.47 10.08
N LYS A 45 -13.92 0.88 9.88
CA LYS A 45 -14.90 0.04 9.17
C LYS A 45 -14.60 0.06 7.67
N HIS A 46 -14.74 -1.10 7.05
CA HIS A 46 -14.63 -1.29 5.61
C HIS A 46 -15.53 -0.28 4.86
N GLY A 47 -14.99 0.40 3.84
CA GLY A 47 -15.75 1.34 3.00
C GLY A 47 -15.69 2.81 3.41
N THR A 48 -15.11 3.16 4.56
CA THR A 48 -14.99 4.56 5.04
C THR A 48 -13.86 5.36 4.40
N ILE A 49 -12.98 4.69 3.63
CA ILE A 49 -11.79 5.28 3.02
C ILE A 49 -11.69 4.86 1.56
N GLN A 50 -11.43 5.81 0.67
CA GLN A 50 -11.24 5.57 -0.75
C GLN A 50 -9.96 6.24 -1.25
N PRO A 51 -9.07 5.53 -1.96
CA PRO A 51 -7.93 6.16 -2.62
C PRO A 51 -8.39 7.07 -3.76
N VAL A 52 -7.87 8.29 -3.82
CA VAL A 52 -8.23 9.30 -4.83
C VAL A 52 -7.12 9.45 -5.87
N SER A 53 -5.88 9.62 -5.43
CA SER A 53 -4.76 9.84 -6.33
C SER A 53 -3.43 9.53 -5.66
N TYR A 54 -2.42 9.29 -6.48
CA TYR A 54 -1.04 9.18 -6.05
C TYR A 54 -0.15 9.99 -7.00
N LYS A 55 0.47 11.06 -6.49
CA LYS A 55 1.34 11.97 -7.25
C LYS A 55 2.49 12.43 -6.37
N TYR A 56 3.70 12.53 -6.93
CA TYR A 56 4.89 12.99 -6.20
C TYR A 56 5.07 12.28 -4.85
N ARG A 57 4.89 10.95 -4.81
CA ARG A 57 4.99 10.11 -3.60
C ARG A 57 3.98 10.46 -2.48
N MET A 58 2.95 11.25 -2.81
CA MET A 58 1.86 11.59 -1.92
C MET A 58 0.60 10.82 -2.32
N LEU A 59 0.10 10.00 -1.38
CA LEU A 59 -1.18 9.30 -1.53
C LEU A 59 -2.30 10.19 -0.98
N THR A 60 -3.28 10.53 -1.82
CA THR A 60 -4.50 11.22 -1.39
C THR A 60 -5.61 10.21 -1.22
N VAL A 61 -6.24 10.22 -0.05
CA VAL A 61 -7.37 9.35 0.30
C VAL A 61 -8.54 10.20 0.75
N GLN A 62 -9.73 9.81 0.31
CA GLN A 62 -11.00 10.38 0.73
C GLN A 62 -11.56 9.57 1.89
N VAL A 63 -12.10 10.25 2.90
CA VAL A 63 -12.63 9.64 4.12
C VAL A 63 -14.00 10.20 4.50
N GLU A 64 -14.83 9.39 5.14
CA GLU A 64 -16.17 9.79 5.59
C GLU A 64 -16.10 10.65 6.86
N GLY A 65 -16.02 11.97 6.68
CA GLY A 65 -16.14 12.95 7.75
C GLY A 65 -14.83 13.47 8.35
N ALA A 66 -14.91 14.69 8.92
CA ALA A 66 -13.78 15.38 9.55
C ALA A 66 -13.19 14.67 10.79
N PRO A 67 -13.99 14.06 11.69
CA PRO A 67 -13.45 13.38 12.86
C PRO A 67 -12.52 12.21 12.50
N LEU A 68 -12.92 11.42 11.50
CA LEU A 68 -12.13 10.29 11.00
C LEU A 68 -10.83 10.76 10.33
N ALA A 69 -10.90 11.85 9.55
CA ALA A 69 -9.73 12.47 8.94
C ALA A 69 -8.70 12.92 10.00
N ALA A 70 -9.17 13.55 11.08
CA ALA A 70 -8.31 13.99 12.18
C ALA A 70 -7.67 12.81 12.91
N GLU A 71 -8.43 11.73 13.17
CA GLU A 71 -7.89 10.52 13.79
C GLU A 71 -6.81 9.87 12.93
N LEU A 72 -7.08 9.66 11.64
CA LEU A 72 -6.11 9.09 10.70
C LEU A 72 -4.88 9.98 10.52
N GLN A 73 -5.05 11.31 10.58
CA GLN A 73 -3.96 12.27 10.53
C GLN A 73 -2.98 12.09 11.71
N MET A 74 -3.47 11.71 12.90
CA MET A 74 -2.60 11.36 14.04
C MET A 74 -1.76 10.11 13.77
N TYR A 75 -2.27 9.17 12.98
CA TYR A 75 -1.58 7.94 12.61
C TYR A 75 -0.81 8.01 11.28
N ALA A 76 -0.82 9.16 10.59
CA ALA A 76 -0.31 9.30 9.23
C ALA A 76 1.13 8.79 9.06
N LYS A 77 2.04 9.09 10.01
CA LYS A 77 3.42 8.61 9.97
C LYS A 77 3.51 7.08 10.04
N ARG A 78 2.69 6.46 10.89
CA ARG A 78 2.63 5.00 11.04
C ARG A 78 2.04 4.36 9.79
N LEU A 79 0.99 4.96 9.23
CA LEU A 79 0.39 4.50 7.98
C LEU A 79 1.39 4.54 6.82
N VAL A 80 2.15 5.63 6.68
CA VAL A 80 3.24 5.75 5.68
C VAL A 80 4.28 4.66 5.89
N HIS A 81 4.78 4.51 7.11
CA HIS A 81 5.81 3.52 7.43
C HIS A 81 5.35 2.09 7.12
N THR A 82 4.16 1.70 7.57
CA THR A 82 3.63 0.35 7.32
C THR A 82 3.35 0.13 5.84
N THR A 83 2.87 1.15 5.11
CA THR A 83 2.63 1.06 3.66
C THR A 83 3.94 0.82 2.91
N ASN A 84 5.00 1.59 3.18
CA ASN A 84 6.32 1.40 2.57
C ASN A 84 6.94 0.05 2.94
N ARG A 85 6.72 -0.42 4.19
CA ARG A 85 7.15 -1.74 4.64
C ARG A 85 6.47 -2.87 3.86
N ILE A 86 5.17 -2.77 3.59
CA ILE A 86 4.44 -3.74 2.75
C ILE A 86 4.96 -3.72 1.31
N LEU A 87 5.28 -2.53 0.80
CA LEU A 87 5.81 -2.35 -0.56
C LEU A 87 7.30 -2.72 -0.68
N GLY A 88 8.01 -2.93 0.44
CA GLY A 88 9.44 -3.26 0.47
C GLY A 88 10.37 -2.11 0.04
N LYS A 89 9.86 -0.87 -0.05
CA LYS A 89 10.62 0.33 -0.47
C LYS A 89 9.93 1.62 -0.06
N ASP A 90 10.70 2.71 -0.04
CA ASP A 90 10.17 4.05 0.23
C ASP A 90 9.40 4.54 -1.01
N ALA A 91 8.10 4.29 -1.04
CA ALA A 91 7.20 4.67 -2.12
C ALA A 91 6.34 5.89 -1.76
N VAL A 92 5.88 5.95 -0.52
CA VAL A 92 4.99 7.00 0.01
C VAL A 92 5.77 7.85 0.99
N ASP A 93 5.76 9.16 0.80
CA ASP A 93 6.35 10.11 1.77
C ASP A 93 5.27 10.69 2.68
N ARG A 94 4.05 10.86 2.15
CA ARG A 94 2.95 11.49 2.85
C ARG A 94 1.60 10.95 2.39
N ILE A 95 0.65 10.92 3.32
CA ILE A 95 -0.76 10.66 3.04
C ILE A 95 -1.55 11.95 3.32
N ARG A 96 -2.42 12.32 2.38
CA ARG A 96 -3.36 13.46 2.50
C ARG A 96 -4.78 12.92 2.60
N PHE A 97 -5.52 13.41 3.57
CA PHE A 97 -6.92 13.05 3.77
C PHE A 97 -7.83 14.16 3.23
N SER A 98 -8.77 13.82 2.35
CA SER A 98 -9.87 14.68 1.90
C SER A 98 -11.19 14.19 2.49
N ILE A 99 -12.07 15.09 2.90
CA ILE A 99 -13.36 14.73 3.49
C ILE A 99 -14.38 14.59 2.35
N ARG A 100 -15.20 13.55 2.42
CA ARG A 100 -16.41 13.39 1.59
C ARG A 100 -17.62 14.03 2.24
#